data_AF-A0A931S4D3-F1
#
_entry.id   AF-A0A931S4D3-F1
#
_cell.length_a   1.000
_cell.length_b   1.000
_cell.length_c   1.000
_cell.angle_alpha   90.00
_cell.angle_beta   90.00
_cell.angle_gamma   90.00
#
_symmetry.space_group_name_H-M   'P 1'
#
loop_
_entity.id
_entity.type
_entity.pdbx_description
1 polymer ?
#
loop_
_entity_poly.entity_id
_entity_poly.type
_entity_poly.pdbx_seq_one_letter_code
_entity_poly.pdbx_strand_id
1 'polypeptide(L)'
;MERYLTTSEARQKFLTLIDEVGEGDQIIVTKRGVPKAVIVNVGHLETLKAVARLWQDPEALRAMQESISDLKKGRTLKLSGVPRVGRILAAARKKGLLRG
;
A
#
# COMPACT_ATOMS: atom_id res chain seq x y z
N MET A 1 6.25 14.01 -4.56
CA MET A 1 7.08 15.15 -4.09
C MET A 1 6.29 15.97 -3.08
N GLU A 2 6.93 16.54 -2.06
CA GLU A 2 6.27 17.41 -1.07
C GLU A 2 6.27 18.87 -1.51
N ARG A 3 5.11 19.54 -1.42
CA ARG A 3 4.94 20.95 -1.78
C ARG A 3 4.13 21.65 -0.72
N TYR A 4 4.57 22.82 -0.29
CA TYR A 4 3.84 23.63 0.70
C TYR A 4 3.09 24.77 0.02
N LEU A 5 1.84 24.96 0.40
CA LEU A 5 1.01 26.09 -0.03
C LEU A 5 0.33 26.72 1.18
N THR A 6 0.12 28.03 1.13
CA THR A 6 -0.80 28.68 2.06
C THR A 6 -2.24 28.29 1.74
N THR A 7 -3.13 28.46 2.71
CA THR A 7 -4.58 28.22 2.52
C THR A 7 -5.13 29.09 1.38
N SER A 8 -4.62 30.32 1.21
CA SER A 8 -5.03 31.24 0.16
C SER A 8 -4.61 30.74 -1.24
N GLU A 9 -3.37 30.28 -1.39
CA GLU A 9 -2.89 29.71 -2.66
C GLU A 9 -3.61 28.42 -3.02
N ALA A 10 -3.80 27.53 -2.04
CA ALA A 10 -4.52 26.29 -2.22
C ALA A 10 -5.98 26.54 -2.68
N ARG A 11 -6.64 27.56 -2.12
CA ARG A 11 -7.98 27.99 -2.55
C ARG A 11 -8.00 28.48 -3.99
N GLN A 12 -7.04 29.33 -4.37
CA GLN A 12 -6.99 29.91 -5.72
C GLN A 12 -6.72 28.86 -6.80
N LYS A 13 -5.92 27.84 -6.48
CA LYS A 13 -5.45 26.82 -7.44
C LYS A 13 -6.15 25.48 -7.28
N PHE A 14 -7.24 25.40 -6.51
CA PHE A 14 -7.77 24.13 -6.03
C PHE A 14 -8.06 23.12 -7.15
N LEU A 15 -8.75 23.54 -8.22
CA LEU A 15 -9.09 22.65 -9.33
C LEU A 15 -7.83 22.09 -10.01
N THR A 16 -6.87 22.96 -10.34
CA THR A 16 -5.58 22.56 -10.92
C THR A 16 -4.81 21.61 -10.00
N LEU A 17 -4.81 21.85 -8.68
CA LEU A 17 -4.14 20.97 -7.73
C LEU A 17 -4.77 19.56 -7.68
N ILE A 18 -6.08 19.46 -7.87
CA ILE A 18 -6.78 18.16 -7.93
C ILE A 18 -6.46 17.41 -9.21
N ASP A 19 -6.31 18.12 -10.34
CA ASP A 19 -5.92 17.51 -11.62
C ASP A 19 -4.44 17.10 -11.65
N GLU A 20 -3.56 17.86 -10.99
CA GLU A 20 -2.11 17.64 -11.00
C GLU A 20 -1.61 16.64 -9.94
N VAL A 21 -2.36 16.38 -8.86
CA VAL A 21 -1.87 15.56 -7.75
C VAL A 21 -1.73 14.08 -8.17
N GLY A 22 -0.49 13.68 -8.43
CA GLY A 22 -0.12 12.33 -8.85
C GLY A 22 0.10 11.36 -7.69
N GLU A 23 0.50 10.14 -8.04
CA GLU A 23 0.95 9.16 -7.04
C GLU A 23 2.22 9.64 -6.34
N GLY A 24 2.25 9.52 -5.01
CA GLY A 24 3.41 9.94 -4.19
C GLY A 24 3.57 11.45 -4.02
N ASP A 25 2.66 12.27 -4.55
CA ASP A 25 2.61 13.71 -4.28
C ASP A 25 1.87 14.03 -2.98
N GLN A 26 2.39 15.03 -2.27
CA GLN A 26 1.76 15.56 -1.06
C GLN A 26 1.81 17.08 -1.09
N ILE A 27 0.63 17.70 -1.11
CA ILE A 27 0.49 19.15 -1.04
C ILE A 27 0.07 19.50 0.38
N ILE A 28 1.00 20.07 1.15
CA ILE A 28 0.80 20.47 2.53
C ILE A 28 0.23 21.88 2.57
N VAL A 29 -1.00 22.01 3.04
CA VAL A 29 -1.71 23.29 3.17
C VAL A 29 -1.47 23.87 4.55
N THR A 30 -0.93 25.08 4.59
CA THR A 30 -0.59 25.81 5.80
C THR A 30 -1.55 26.97 6.07
N LYS A 31 -1.77 27.32 7.33
CA LYS A 31 -2.48 28.52 7.77
C LYS A 31 -1.58 29.29 8.71
N ARG A 32 -1.19 30.51 8.33
CA ARG A 32 -0.22 31.34 9.07
C ARG A 32 1.10 30.58 9.31
N GLY A 33 1.62 29.91 8.29
CA GLY A 33 2.87 29.14 8.34
C GLY A 33 2.77 27.76 9.01
N VAL A 34 1.64 27.42 9.64
CA VAL A 34 1.46 26.13 10.32
C VAL A 34 0.73 25.13 9.41
N PRO A 35 1.27 23.92 9.17
CA PRO A 35 0.56 22.84 8.46
C PRO A 35 -0.78 22.49 9.11
N LYS A 36 -1.84 22.37 8.31
CA LYS A 36 -3.21 22.05 8.80
C LYS A 36 -3.91 20.96 8.01
N ALA A 37 -3.59 20.79 6.74
CA ALA A 37 -4.17 19.76 5.90
C ALA A 37 -3.15 19.29 4.85
N VAL A 38 -3.41 18.12 4.27
CA VAL A 38 -2.66 17.59 3.13
C VAL A 38 -3.65 17.17 2.06
N ILE A 39 -3.33 17.50 0.80
CA ILE A 39 -3.99 16.95 -0.38
C ILE A 39 -3.07 15.87 -0.95
N VAL A 40 -3.63 14.68 -1.16
CA VAL A 40 -2.99 13.54 -1.82
C VAL A 40 -3.98 12.90 -2.78
N ASN A 41 -3.50 12.15 -3.77
CA ASN A 41 -4.35 11.30 -4.57
C ASN A 41 -5.03 10.22 -3.71
N VAL A 42 -6.25 9.81 -4.07
CA VAL A 42 -7.05 8.80 -3.36
C VAL A 42 -6.31 7.46 -3.23
N GLY A 43 -5.63 7.01 -4.28
CA GLY A 43 -4.85 5.77 -4.25
C GLY A 43 -3.77 5.79 -3.18
N HIS A 44 -3.04 6.91 -3.07
CA HIS A 44 -2.03 7.11 -2.04
C HIS A 44 -2.62 7.09 -0.63
N LEU A 45 -3.76 7.74 -0.41
CA LEU A 45 -4.47 7.69 0.88
C LEU A 45 -4.88 6.27 1.26
N GLU A 46 -5.42 5.50 0.31
CA GLU A 46 -5.81 4.11 0.56
C GLU A 46 -4.60 3.21 0.84
N THR A 47 -3.47 3.42 0.15
CA THR A 47 -2.21 2.74 0.46
C THR A 47 -1.75 3.05 1.88
N LEU A 48 -1.73 4.32 2.29
CA LEU A 48 -1.35 4.70 3.66
C LEU A 48 -2.26 4.05 4.71
N LYS A 49 -3.58 4.02 4.47
CA LYS A 49 -4.53 3.33 5.35
C LYS A 49 -4.26 1.82 5.40
N ALA A 50 -3.99 1.18 4.26
CA ALA A 50 -3.70 -0.25 4.21
C ALA A 50 -2.43 -0.59 4.99
N VAL A 51 -1.36 0.19 4.82
CA VAL A 51 -0.10 0.02 5.57
C VAL A 51 -0.33 0.25 7.07
N ALA A 52 -1.08 1.28 7.45
CA ALA A 52 -1.41 1.54 8.86
C ALA A 52 -2.18 0.38 9.50
N ARG A 53 -3.16 -0.21 8.79
CA ARG A 53 -3.89 -1.41 9.24
C ARG A 53 -2.96 -2.61 9.40
N LEU A 54 -2.07 -2.84 8.41
CA LEU A 54 -1.10 -3.93 8.48
C LEU A 54 -0.14 -3.77 9.67
N TRP A 55 0.31 -2.56 9.96
CA TRP A 55 1.19 -2.28 11.10
C TRP A 55 0.54 -2.50 12.46
N GLN A 56 -0.80 -2.46 12.54
CA GLN A 56 -1.53 -2.74 13.77
C GLN A 56 -1.74 -4.24 14.02
N ASP A 57 -1.40 -5.10 13.05
CA ASP A 57 -1.50 -6.55 13.14
C ASP A 57 -0.10 -7.18 13.01
N PRO A 58 0.59 -7.45 14.14
CA PRO A 58 1.92 -8.05 14.12
C PRO A 58 1.97 -9.44 13.47
N GLU A 59 0.88 -10.20 13.48
CA GLU A 59 0.83 -11.51 12.83
C GLU A 59 0.73 -11.36 11.32
N ALA A 60 -0.15 -10.49 10.83
CA ALA A 60 -0.26 -10.19 9.41
C ALA A 60 1.04 -9.60 8.85
N LEU A 61 1.69 -8.70 9.59
CA LEU A 61 2.99 -8.13 9.18
C LEU A 61 4.06 -9.21 9.05
N ARG A 62 4.15 -10.13 10.02
CA ARG A 62 5.10 -11.25 10.00
C ARG A 62 4.82 -12.19 8.84
N ALA A 63 3.55 -12.58 8.65
CA ALA A 63 3.13 -13.43 7.54
C ALA A 63 3.44 -12.80 6.18
N MET A 64 3.27 -11.48 6.04
CA MET A 64 3.66 -10.76 4.83
C MET A 64 5.17 -10.79 4.59
N GLN A 65 5.98 -10.54 5.62
CA GLN A 65 7.45 -10.59 5.52
C GLN A 65 7.96 -11.99 5.16
N GLU A 66 7.40 -13.03 5.77
CA GLU A 66 7.67 -14.43 5.43
C GLU A 66 7.29 -14.73 3.99
N SER A 67 6.11 -14.29 3.55
CA SER A 67 5.65 -14.46 2.16
C SER A 67 6.61 -13.79 1.16
N ILE A 68 7.10 -12.58 1.45
CA ILE A 68 8.09 -11.88 0.61
C ILE A 68 9.43 -12.66 0.56
N SER A 69 9.86 -13.23 1.69
CA SER A 69 11.05 -14.09 1.77
C SER A 69 10.88 -15.35 0.92
N ASP A 70 9.70 -15.95 0.95
CA ASP A 70 9.35 -17.15 0.17
C ASP A 70 9.33 -16.87 -1.32
N LEU A 71 8.76 -15.73 -1.74
CA LEU A 71 8.83 -15.25 -3.12
C LEU A 71 10.28 -15.14 -3.60
N LYS A 72 11.15 -14.47 -2.82
CA LYS A 72 12.59 -14.29 -3.16
C LYS A 72 13.33 -15.62 -3.25
N LYS A 73 12.98 -16.60 -2.42
CA LYS A 73 13.58 -17.94 -2.40
C LYS A 73 12.95 -18.90 -3.41
N GLY A 74 11.98 -18.46 -4.23
CA GLY A 74 11.27 -19.31 -5.18
C GLY A 74 10.36 -20.37 -4.53
N ARG A 75 10.05 -20.23 -3.23
CA ARG A 75 9.13 -21.08 -2.45
C ARG A 75 7.67 -20.75 -2.76
N THR A 76 7.32 -20.76 -4.04
CA THR A 76 6.02 -20.31 -4.56
C THR A 76 5.27 -21.44 -5.25
N LEU A 77 3.96 -21.33 -5.37
CA LEU A 77 3.13 -22.24 -6.16
C LEU A 77 2.45 -21.46 -7.27
N LYS A 78 2.64 -21.91 -8.51
CA LYS A 78 1.86 -21.40 -9.65
C LYS A 78 0.62 -22.29 -9.80
N LEU A 79 -0.55 -21.69 -9.70
CA LEU A 79 -1.83 -22.36 -9.87
C LEU A 79 -2.51 -21.84 -11.13
N SER A 80 -3.10 -22.75 -11.91
CA SER A 80 -3.93 -22.40 -13.07
C SER A 80 -5.40 -22.33 -12.64
N GLY A 81 -6.04 -21.19 -12.89
CA GLY A 81 -7.44 -20.94 -12.53
C GLY A 81 -7.64 -20.65 -11.04
N VAL A 82 -8.90 -20.67 -10.61
CA VAL A 82 -9.28 -20.33 -9.22
C VAL A 82 -8.66 -21.34 -8.24
N PRO A 83 -7.89 -20.87 -7.24
CA PRO A 83 -7.32 -21.75 -6.22
C PRO A 83 -8.43 -22.44 -5.41
N ARG A 84 -8.32 -23.76 -5.25
CA ARG A 84 -9.13 -24.54 -4.30
C ARG A 84 -8.21 -25.12 -3.24
N VAL A 85 -8.62 -25.13 -1.98
CA VAL A 85 -7.80 -25.58 -0.84
C VAL A 85 -7.15 -26.94 -1.11
N GLY A 86 -7.92 -27.93 -1.57
CA GLY A 86 -7.38 -29.26 -1.90
C GLY A 86 -6.30 -29.25 -2.99
N ARG A 87 -6.42 -28.37 -4.00
CA ARG A 87 -5.40 -28.20 -5.06
C ARG A 87 -4.13 -27.54 -4.53
N ILE A 88 -4.27 -26.56 -3.64
CA ILE A 88 -3.13 -25.90 -2.98
C ILE A 88 -2.35 -26.93 -2.17
N LEU A 89 -3.04 -27.70 -1.32
CA LEU A 89 -2.41 -28.72 -0.48
C LEU A 89 -1.70 -29.79 -1.31
N ALA A 90 -2.34 -30.29 -2.37
CA ALA A 90 -1.74 -31.28 -3.26
C ALA A 90 -0.47 -30.75 -3.95
N ALA A 91 -0.52 -29.52 -4.47
CA ALA A 91 0.63 -28.88 -5.12
C ALA A 91 1.77 -28.60 -4.13
N ALA A 92 1.44 -28.17 -2.91
CA ALA A 92 2.42 -27.88 -1.86
C ALA A 92 3.13 -29.16 -1.37
N ARG A 93 2.40 -30.27 -1.19
CA ARG A 93 2.99 -31.59 -0.90
C ARG A 93 3.91 -32.06 -2.01
N LYS A 94 3.48 -31.97 -3.27
CA LYS A 94 4.31 -32.37 -4.43
C LYS A 94 5.62 -31.59 -4.52
N LYS A 95 5.63 -30.32 -4.11
CA LYS A 95 6.81 -29.45 -4.12
C LYS A 95 7.63 -29.52 -2.81
N GLY A 96 7.24 -30.34 -1.84
CA GLY A 96 7.93 -30.47 -0.55
C GLY A 96 7.86 -29.20 0.32
N LEU A 97 6.89 -28.32 0.07
CA LEU A 97 6.73 -27.06 0.81
C LEU A 97 5.95 -27.22 2.12
N LEU A 98 5.15 -28.29 2.24
CA LEU A 98 4.54 -28.69 3.50
C LEU A 98 5.47 -29.69 4.18
N ARG A 99 6.12 -29.25 5.26
CA ARG A 99 6.75 -30.17 6.21
C ARG A 99 5.63 -30.79 7.06
N GLY A 100 5.48 -32.11 6.96
CA GLY A 100 4.92 -32.91 8.04
C GLY A 100 5.97 -33.10 9.11
#